data_AF-A0AAX0RS26-F1
#
_entry.id   AF-A0AAX0RS26-F1
#
_cell.length_a   1.000
_cell.length_b   1.000
_cell.length_c   1.000
_cell.angle_alpha   90.00
_cell.angle_beta   90.00
_cell.angle_gamma   90.00
#
_symmetry.space_group_name_H-M   'P 1'
#
loop_
_entity.id
_entity.type
_entity.pdbx_description
1 polymer ?
#
loop_
_entity_poly.entity_id
_entity_poly.type
_entity_poly.pdbx_seq_one_letter_code
_entity_poly.pdbx_strand_id
1 'polypeptide(L)'
;MGKRTLGSILLLLLVMFSFTFSSGVKVEAADRVHTVSSKDTVESIALTYDMSEEQLMKTNGLPDGKLYAGQKLRIIYTAYTPTNYQWAERGKQIANYARTFTGFKKTAGEETPKKGFDSSGLIHWVLSQQNVPIDRLTVEGYYKQGMDTDTPKAGDIIFFLERGSSKVVTAGIYQGKDQFVNSGYGAETVQVRSTTEEYFAKYQALYKTYTPKGEHIVQNGETLNSISVNYGISIKTIKKRNALPTDSLMQGQYLQVYSNALYPFYENQEASYDKAYDVIKYAYTLRGFTYVFGEDDPMIGMDCSGFIYWVMKEQGLSVKRGSAEDYFSLLPKIKNPKAGDLVFFRDTGTRLGVTHVGIYLGDGRFINTTEKAGVHISNLESDYFAEKFESFGQVENLMN
;
A
#
# COMPACT_ATOMS: atom_id res chain seq x y z
N MET A 1 -40.42 -69.45 -10.19
CA MET A 1 -39.12 -70.12 -10.35
C MET A 1 -38.13 -69.09 -10.86
N GLY A 2 -37.03 -68.90 -10.12
CA GLY A 2 -36.21 -67.69 -10.20
C GLY A 2 -35.07 -67.68 -11.22
N LYS A 3 -34.25 -66.64 -11.03
CA LYS A 3 -32.99 -66.26 -11.69
C LYS A 3 -33.24 -65.50 -13.01
N ARG A 4 -32.64 -64.33 -13.27
CA ARG A 4 -31.19 -64.05 -13.22
C ARG A 4 -30.90 -62.53 -13.20
N THR A 5 -30.00 -62.14 -12.30
CA THR A 5 -28.86 -61.20 -12.46
C THR A 5 -29.03 -59.98 -13.39
N LEU A 6 -29.10 -58.77 -12.82
CA LEU A 6 -28.62 -57.57 -13.52
C LEU A 6 -27.11 -57.46 -13.32
N GLY A 7 -26.40 -57.49 -14.45
CA GLY A 7 -24.97 -57.32 -14.55
C GLY A 7 -24.55 -55.85 -14.54
N SER A 8 -23.31 -55.67 -14.12
CA SER A 8 -22.49 -54.48 -14.19
C SER A 8 -22.49 -53.84 -15.58
N ILE A 9 -22.70 -52.52 -15.66
CA ILE A 9 -22.28 -51.71 -16.80
C ILE A 9 -21.32 -50.65 -16.27
N LEU A 10 -20.04 -50.91 -16.55
CA LEU A 10 -18.95 -49.97 -16.47
C LEU A 10 -18.68 -49.45 -17.90
N LEU A 11 -18.30 -48.17 -17.97
CA LEU A 11 -17.55 -47.51 -19.05
C LEU A 11 -18.33 -46.94 -20.25
N LEU A 12 -18.35 -45.60 -20.35
CA LEU A 12 -17.70 -44.96 -21.50
C LEU A 12 -17.11 -43.59 -21.11
N LEU A 13 -15.81 -43.49 -21.34
CA LEU A 13 -14.99 -42.29 -21.26
C LEU A 13 -15.48 -41.22 -22.24
N LEU A 14 -15.59 -39.97 -21.76
CA LEU A 14 -15.53 -38.79 -22.61
C LEU A 14 -14.34 -37.94 -22.14
N VAL A 15 -13.21 -38.19 -22.79
CA VAL A 15 -12.04 -37.33 -22.75
C VAL A 15 -12.33 -36.14 -23.68
N MET A 16 -12.40 -34.94 -23.13
CA MET A 16 -12.20 -33.70 -23.89
C MET A 16 -11.12 -32.87 -23.20
N PHE A 17 -10.03 -32.64 -23.91
CA PHE A 17 -8.90 -31.81 -23.50
C PHE A 17 -9.06 -30.39 -24.09
N SER A 18 -8.89 -29.38 -23.22
CA SER A 18 -8.36 -28.02 -23.47
C SER A 18 -9.16 -27.04 -24.39
N PHE A 19 -9.29 -25.73 -24.14
CA PHE A 19 -8.36 -24.70 -23.62
C PHE A 19 -9.07 -23.56 -22.85
N THR A 20 -8.37 -23.06 -21.81
CA THR A 20 -8.34 -21.73 -21.16
C THR A 20 -9.48 -20.70 -21.30
N PHE A 21 -9.98 -20.22 -20.15
CA PHE A 21 -9.90 -18.80 -19.76
C PHE A 21 -9.74 -18.73 -18.24
N SER A 22 -8.64 -18.14 -17.76
CA SER A 22 -8.46 -17.78 -16.35
C SER A 22 -9.50 -16.70 -16.03
N SER A 23 -10.58 -17.10 -15.34
CA SER A 23 -11.53 -16.14 -14.79
C SER A 23 -10.82 -15.36 -13.69
N GLY A 24 -10.83 -14.04 -13.87
CA GLY A 24 -10.28 -13.08 -12.93
C GLY A 24 -10.75 -13.35 -11.51
N VAL A 25 -9.85 -13.06 -10.57
CA VAL A 25 -10.12 -13.06 -9.14
C VAL A 25 -11.35 -12.18 -8.90
N LYS A 26 -12.50 -12.82 -8.63
CA LYS A 26 -13.64 -12.18 -8.00
C LYS A 26 -13.30 -12.01 -6.53
N VAL A 27 -13.06 -10.77 -6.10
CA VAL A 27 -13.09 -10.43 -4.68
C VAL A 27 -14.50 -9.94 -4.39
N GLU A 28 -15.35 -10.84 -3.92
CA GLU A 28 -16.56 -10.48 -3.16
C GLU A 28 -16.16 -10.42 -1.69
N ALA A 29 -16.58 -9.38 -0.98
CA ALA A 29 -16.60 -9.41 0.48
C ALA A 29 -17.55 -10.55 0.88
N ALA A 30 -16.99 -11.66 1.35
CA ALA A 30 -17.79 -12.78 1.83
C ALA A 30 -18.28 -12.44 3.23
N ASP A 31 -19.54 -12.00 3.36
CA ASP A 31 -20.26 -11.94 4.63
C ASP A 31 -20.34 -13.34 5.22
N ARG A 32 -19.35 -13.72 6.03
CA ARG A 32 -19.39 -14.96 6.80
C ARG A 32 -20.14 -14.68 8.08
N VAL A 33 -20.99 -15.62 8.49
CA VAL A 33 -21.67 -15.57 9.78
C VAL A 33 -21.07 -16.62 10.69
N HIS A 34 -20.52 -16.21 11.83
CA HIS A 34 -20.12 -17.11 12.89
C HIS A 34 -21.30 -17.32 13.85
N THR A 35 -21.59 -18.56 14.20
CA THR A 35 -22.59 -18.87 15.23
C THR A 35 -21.87 -19.20 16.52
N VAL A 36 -22.02 -18.34 17.54
CA VAL A 36 -21.35 -18.44 18.83
C VAL A 36 -21.65 -19.77 19.49
N SER A 37 -20.61 -20.50 19.86
CA SER A 37 -20.65 -21.69 20.71
C SER A 37 -20.61 -21.31 22.19
N SER A 38 -20.99 -22.24 23.07
CA SER A 38 -20.94 -22.03 24.53
C SER A 38 -19.53 -21.85 25.11
N LYS A 39 -18.48 -22.09 24.31
CA LYS A 39 -17.08 -21.92 24.70
C LYS A 39 -16.42 -20.71 24.05
N ASP A 40 -17.12 -20.03 23.16
CA ASP A 40 -16.51 -18.98 22.38
C ASP A 40 -16.42 -17.69 23.21
N THR A 41 -15.27 -17.05 23.12
CA THR A 41 -15.03 -15.68 23.60
C THR A 41 -14.86 -14.76 22.41
N VAL A 42 -14.98 -13.45 22.64
CA VAL A 42 -14.67 -12.44 21.60
C VAL A 42 -13.24 -12.67 21.10
N GLU A 43 -12.28 -12.82 21.99
CA GLU A 43 -10.88 -13.15 21.68
C GLU A 43 -10.77 -14.41 20.81
N SER A 44 -11.41 -15.53 21.18
CA SER A 44 -11.26 -16.78 20.43
C SER A 44 -11.86 -16.69 19.03
N ILE A 45 -12.97 -15.96 18.88
CA ILE A 45 -13.61 -15.73 17.59
C ILE A 45 -12.75 -14.79 16.76
N ALA A 46 -12.31 -13.66 17.33
CA ALA A 46 -11.45 -12.69 16.67
C ALA A 46 -10.17 -13.35 16.14
N LEU A 47 -9.51 -14.18 16.96
CA LEU A 47 -8.37 -15.00 16.57
C LEU A 47 -8.71 -16.02 15.46
N THR A 48 -9.86 -16.69 15.56
CA THR A 48 -10.31 -17.66 14.53
C THR A 48 -10.46 -17.01 13.17
N TYR A 49 -10.89 -15.75 13.14
CA TYR A 49 -11.17 -15.00 11.92
C TYR A 49 -10.09 -13.96 11.60
N ASP A 50 -8.91 -14.01 12.25
CA ASP A 50 -7.77 -13.10 12.01
C ASP A 50 -8.18 -11.61 12.00
N MET A 51 -8.99 -11.21 12.99
CA MET A 51 -9.49 -9.84 13.15
C MET A 51 -9.29 -9.37 14.60
N SER A 52 -9.43 -8.06 14.84
CA SER A 52 -9.34 -7.54 16.22
C SER A 52 -10.63 -7.81 17.00
N GLU A 53 -10.51 -7.98 18.33
CA GLU A 53 -11.66 -8.08 19.22
C GLU A 53 -12.57 -6.86 19.13
N GLU A 54 -11.97 -5.67 19.04
CA GLU A 54 -12.67 -4.40 18.89
C GLU A 54 -13.50 -4.37 17.60
N GLN A 55 -12.92 -4.78 16.47
CA GLN A 55 -13.62 -4.86 15.18
C GLN A 55 -14.79 -5.85 15.27
N LEU A 56 -14.56 -7.05 15.82
CA LEU A 56 -15.61 -8.05 16.00
C LEU A 56 -16.75 -7.51 16.89
N MET A 57 -16.40 -6.83 17.99
CA MET A 57 -17.36 -6.27 18.94
C MET A 57 -18.18 -5.14 18.33
N LYS A 58 -17.53 -4.15 17.71
CA LYS A 58 -18.21 -3.01 17.08
C LYS A 58 -19.13 -3.46 15.96
N THR A 59 -18.64 -4.32 15.06
CA THR A 59 -19.40 -4.87 13.92
C THR A 59 -20.69 -5.57 14.36
N ASN A 60 -20.70 -6.13 15.56
CA ASN A 60 -21.81 -6.93 16.07
C ASN A 60 -22.58 -6.28 17.23
N GLY A 61 -22.31 -5.00 17.54
CA GLY A 61 -22.98 -4.29 18.61
C GLY A 61 -22.78 -4.92 19.98
N LEU A 62 -21.53 -5.30 20.31
CA LEU A 62 -21.14 -5.96 21.55
C LEU A 62 -20.36 -5.01 22.47
N PRO A 63 -20.99 -4.02 23.13
CA PRO A 63 -20.27 -3.02 23.94
C PRO A 63 -19.52 -3.62 25.14
N ASP A 64 -20.04 -4.72 25.71
CA ASP A 64 -19.46 -5.38 26.89
C ASP A 64 -18.72 -6.69 26.55
N GLY A 65 -18.57 -7.01 25.25
CA GLY A 65 -17.95 -8.26 24.79
C GLY A 65 -18.72 -9.53 25.16
N LYS A 66 -19.96 -9.40 25.67
CA LYS A 66 -20.79 -10.55 26.06
C LYS A 66 -21.33 -11.26 24.84
N LEU A 67 -21.10 -12.57 24.80
CA LEU A 67 -21.58 -13.46 23.74
C LEU A 67 -22.62 -14.44 24.31
N TYR A 68 -23.61 -14.78 23.48
CA TYR A 68 -24.62 -15.78 23.83
C TYR A 68 -24.53 -16.97 22.87
N ALA A 69 -24.54 -18.19 23.40
CA ALA A 69 -24.55 -19.38 22.56
C ALA A 69 -25.74 -19.35 21.58
N GLY A 70 -25.46 -19.59 20.29
CA GLY A 70 -26.42 -19.47 19.19
C GLY A 70 -26.54 -18.07 18.57
N GLN A 71 -25.90 -17.05 19.16
CA GLN A 71 -25.82 -15.71 18.58
C GLN A 71 -25.07 -15.77 17.23
N LYS A 72 -25.60 -15.07 16.23
CA LYS A 72 -24.98 -14.95 14.92
C LYS A 72 -24.19 -13.66 14.84
N LEU A 73 -22.88 -13.77 14.72
CA LEU A 73 -21.98 -12.65 14.50
C LEU A 73 -21.66 -12.54 13.00
N ARG A 74 -21.78 -11.34 12.46
CA ARG A 74 -21.20 -10.97 11.18
C ARG A 74 -19.68 -10.95 11.32
N ILE A 75 -19.04 -11.77 10.50
CA ILE A 75 -17.59 -11.78 10.31
C ILE A 75 -17.32 -11.04 9.02
N ILE A 76 -17.09 -9.73 9.16
CA ILE A 76 -16.66 -8.87 8.06
C ILE A 76 -15.14 -8.96 8.00
N TYR A 77 -14.64 -9.71 7.02
CA TYR A 77 -13.23 -9.72 6.70
C TYR A 77 -12.89 -8.48 5.87
N THR A 78 -12.09 -7.58 6.44
CA THR A 78 -11.22 -6.75 5.60
C THR A 78 -10.08 -7.67 5.15
N ALA A 79 -10.19 -8.25 3.95
CA ALA A 79 -9.10 -9.02 3.35
C ALA A 79 -7.96 -8.07 2.94
N TYR A 80 -7.32 -7.46 3.92
CA TYR A 80 -5.94 -7.05 3.81
C TYR A 80 -5.14 -7.85 4.83
N THR A 81 -4.76 -9.06 4.43
CA THR A 81 -3.69 -9.82 5.09
C THR A 81 -2.39 -9.35 4.43
N PRO A 82 -1.63 -8.38 4.98
CA PRO A 82 -0.25 -8.22 4.55
C PRO A 82 0.43 -9.56 4.84
N THR A 83 0.93 -10.22 3.80
CA THR A 83 1.89 -11.30 3.97
C THR A 83 2.96 -10.78 4.93
N ASN A 84 3.18 -11.46 6.06
CA ASN A 84 4.17 -11.09 7.10
C ASN A 84 5.39 -10.40 6.47
N TYR A 85 5.38 -9.07 6.47
CA TYR A 85 6.31 -8.28 5.68
C TYR A 85 7.57 -8.03 6.51
N GLN A 86 8.40 -9.05 6.67
CA GLN A 86 9.65 -8.91 7.42
C GLN A 86 10.74 -8.37 6.49
N TRP A 87 10.98 -7.07 6.56
CA TRP A 87 12.00 -6.37 5.79
C TRP A 87 13.38 -7.06 5.84
N ALA A 88 13.77 -7.61 7.01
CA ALA A 88 15.02 -8.35 7.15
C ALA A 88 15.08 -9.62 6.27
N GLU A 89 13.97 -10.33 6.11
CA GLU A 89 13.89 -11.49 5.22
C GLU A 89 13.86 -11.08 3.75
N ARG A 90 13.20 -9.96 3.41
CA ARG A 90 13.24 -9.41 2.05
C ARG A 90 14.63 -8.92 1.65
N GLY A 91 15.33 -8.23 2.54
CA GLY A 91 16.71 -7.80 2.31
C GLY A 91 17.63 -9.00 2.03
N LYS A 92 17.48 -10.09 2.79
CA LYS A 92 18.15 -11.37 2.52
C LYS A 92 17.75 -11.96 1.17
N GLN A 93 16.48 -11.90 0.76
CA GLN A 93 16.03 -12.35 -0.56
C GLN A 93 16.65 -11.54 -1.70
N ILE A 94 16.66 -10.20 -1.59
CA ILE A 94 17.32 -9.29 -2.54
C ILE A 94 18.81 -9.62 -2.65
N ALA A 95 19.49 -9.76 -1.51
CA ALA A 95 20.90 -10.12 -1.46
C ALA A 95 21.17 -11.50 -2.11
N ASN A 96 20.40 -12.51 -1.74
CA ASN A 96 20.53 -13.85 -2.30
C ASN A 96 20.23 -13.88 -3.81
N TYR A 97 19.22 -13.14 -4.26
CA TYR A 97 18.91 -13.00 -5.67
C TYR A 97 20.04 -12.32 -6.44
N ALA A 98 20.61 -11.23 -5.90
CA ALA A 98 21.78 -10.58 -6.48
C ALA A 98 22.95 -11.55 -6.67
N ARG A 99 23.20 -12.42 -5.68
CA ARG A 99 24.29 -13.40 -5.73
C ARG A 99 24.15 -14.39 -6.89
N THR A 100 22.93 -14.68 -7.36
CA THR A 100 22.69 -15.56 -8.52
C THR A 100 23.27 -15.03 -9.83
N PHE A 101 23.57 -13.72 -9.91
CA PHE A 101 24.18 -13.10 -11.08
C PHE A 101 25.71 -13.14 -11.07
N THR A 102 26.35 -13.74 -10.05
CA THR A 102 27.81 -13.93 -10.05
C THR A 102 28.26 -14.69 -11.30
N GLY A 103 29.28 -14.19 -11.98
CA GLY A 103 29.78 -14.75 -13.25
C GLY A 103 29.11 -14.22 -14.52
N PHE A 104 28.03 -13.45 -14.41
CA PHE A 104 27.42 -12.80 -15.58
C PHE A 104 28.32 -11.70 -16.13
N LYS A 105 28.30 -11.50 -17.45
CA LYS A 105 29.17 -10.54 -18.14
C LYS A 105 28.95 -9.12 -17.64
N LYS A 106 30.04 -8.37 -17.47
CA LYS A 106 29.99 -6.92 -17.30
C LYS A 106 29.86 -6.23 -18.65
N THR A 107 28.82 -5.43 -18.83
CA THR A 107 28.60 -4.66 -20.07
C THR A 107 28.09 -3.26 -19.71
N ALA A 108 28.81 -2.22 -20.14
CA ALA A 108 28.47 -0.83 -19.84
C ALA A 108 27.11 -0.44 -20.42
N GLY A 109 26.24 0.21 -19.62
CA GLY A 109 24.91 0.64 -20.03
C GLY A 109 23.84 -0.46 -20.03
N GLU A 110 24.23 -1.73 -19.90
CA GLU A 110 23.31 -2.86 -19.96
C GLU A 110 22.81 -3.28 -18.57
N GLU A 111 21.65 -3.94 -18.55
CA GLU A 111 20.89 -4.21 -17.33
C GLU A 111 20.16 -5.55 -17.35
N THR A 112 20.57 -6.50 -18.20
CA THR A 112 19.85 -7.78 -18.35
C THR A 112 20.79 -8.97 -18.29
N PRO A 113 20.32 -10.13 -17.80
CA PRO A 113 21.13 -11.35 -17.74
C PRO A 113 21.71 -11.75 -19.12
N LYS A 114 20.97 -11.46 -20.20
CA LYS A 114 21.36 -11.81 -21.57
C LYS A 114 22.49 -10.93 -22.11
N LYS A 115 22.44 -9.63 -21.82
CA LYS A 115 23.39 -8.65 -22.39
C LYS A 115 24.56 -8.34 -21.44
N GLY A 116 24.41 -8.70 -20.16
CA GLY A 116 25.31 -8.34 -19.08
C GLY A 116 24.82 -7.14 -18.29
N PHE A 117 25.59 -6.76 -17.28
CA PHE A 117 25.24 -5.70 -16.35
C PHE A 117 26.37 -4.70 -16.19
N ASP A 118 26.07 -3.40 -16.06
CA ASP A 118 26.90 -2.49 -15.29
C ASP A 118 26.44 -2.43 -13.82
N SER A 119 27.13 -1.68 -12.96
CA SER A 119 26.78 -1.61 -11.52
C SER A 119 25.36 -1.12 -11.29
N SER A 120 24.92 -0.12 -12.05
CA SER A 120 23.58 0.46 -11.94
C SER A 120 22.50 -0.42 -12.56
N GLY A 121 22.80 -1.11 -13.67
CA GLY A 121 21.90 -2.05 -14.32
C GLY A 121 21.67 -3.31 -13.50
N LEU A 122 22.71 -3.80 -12.79
CA LEU A 122 22.57 -4.90 -11.84
C LEU A 122 21.64 -4.52 -10.68
N ILE A 123 21.83 -3.33 -10.09
CA ILE A 123 20.97 -2.80 -9.03
C ILE A 123 19.52 -2.67 -9.52
N HIS A 124 19.32 -2.04 -10.68
CA HIS A 124 18.01 -1.88 -11.30
C HIS A 124 17.30 -3.23 -11.48
N TRP A 125 17.96 -4.19 -12.12
CA TRP A 125 17.39 -5.51 -12.40
C TRP A 125 17.04 -6.27 -11.12
N VAL A 126 17.99 -6.37 -10.18
CA VAL A 126 17.79 -7.11 -8.93
C VAL A 126 16.60 -6.53 -8.17
N LEU A 127 16.56 -5.21 -8.01
CA LEU A 127 15.48 -4.55 -7.26
C LEU A 127 14.14 -4.66 -8.01
N SER A 128 14.11 -4.48 -9.33
CA SER A 128 12.86 -4.54 -10.11
C SER A 128 12.25 -5.95 -10.13
N GLN A 129 13.06 -7.01 -10.29
CA GLN A 129 12.59 -8.41 -10.20
C GLN A 129 12.11 -8.78 -8.79
N GLN A 130 12.61 -8.08 -7.78
CA GLN A 130 12.15 -8.21 -6.40
C GLN A 130 11.02 -7.23 -6.09
N ASN A 131 10.31 -6.68 -7.08
CA ASN A 131 9.18 -5.75 -6.92
C ASN A 131 9.51 -4.50 -6.08
N VAL A 132 10.76 -4.03 -6.13
CA VAL A 132 11.17 -2.73 -5.61
C VAL A 132 11.09 -1.74 -6.79
N PRO A 133 10.12 -0.83 -6.80
CA PRO A 133 9.88 0.09 -7.91
C PRO A 133 10.92 1.20 -7.86
N ILE A 134 11.94 1.07 -8.69
CA ILE A 134 12.97 2.08 -8.90
C ILE A 134 13.09 2.37 -10.38
N ASP A 135 13.31 3.63 -10.73
CA ASP A 135 13.58 4.01 -12.11
C ASP A 135 14.97 3.51 -12.54
N ARG A 136 15.19 3.36 -13.84
CA ARG A 136 16.52 3.10 -14.37
C ARG A 136 17.38 4.37 -14.27
N LEU A 137 18.38 4.35 -13.41
CA LEU A 137 19.27 5.50 -13.13
C LEU A 137 20.74 5.09 -13.14
N THR A 138 21.65 6.07 -13.12
CA THR A 138 23.07 5.83 -12.84
C THR A 138 23.30 5.52 -11.36
N VAL A 139 24.52 5.12 -10.99
CA VAL A 139 24.89 4.91 -9.58
C VAL A 139 24.75 6.20 -8.76
N GLU A 140 25.06 7.37 -9.31
CA GLU A 140 24.81 8.67 -8.65
C GLU A 140 23.32 8.96 -8.50
N GLY A 141 22.52 8.62 -9.51
CA GLY A 141 21.07 8.77 -9.47
C GLY A 141 20.46 7.95 -8.35
N TYR A 142 20.86 6.69 -8.23
CA TYR A 142 20.47 5.86 -7.09
C TYR A 142 20.94 6.48 -5.78
N TYR A 143 22.21 6.85 -5.64
CA TYR A 143 22.73 7.45 -4.40
C TYR A 143 21.90 8.65 -3.91
N LYS A 144 21.30 9.44 -4.81
CA LYS A 144 20.43 10.57 -4.42
C LYS A 144 19.04 10.17 -3.90
N GLN A 145 18.59 8.93 -4.10
CA GLN A 145 17.22 8.50 -3.84
C GLN A 145 17.05 7.52 -2.67
N GLY A 146 18.06 6.69 -2.39
CA GLY A 146 17.98 5.70 -1.32
C GLY A 146 18.07 6.33 0.08
N MET A 147 17.45 5.69 1.07
CA MET A 147 17.46 6.14 2.47
C MET A 147 18.82 5.83 3.10
N ASP A 148 19.53 6.85 3.62
CA ASP A 148 20.83 6.64 4.29
C ASP A 148 20.67 5.71 5.50
N THR A 149 21.64 4.81 5.70
CA THR A 149 21.68 3.92 6.87
C THR A 149 23.12 3.70 7.35
N ASP A 150 23.34 3.86 8.65
CA ASP A 150 24.62 3.56 9.33
C ASP A 150 24.67 2.12 9.86
N THR A 151 23.56 1.39 9.77
CA THR A 151 23.43 -0.01 10.21
C THR A 151 22.99 -0.88 9.03
N PRO A 152 23.87 -1.11 8.04
CA PRO A 152 23.47 -1.74 6.79
C PRO A 152 23.11 -3.22 7.00
N LYS A 153 22.06 -3.66 6.31
CA LYS A 153 21.53 -5.01 6.29
C LYS A 153 21.69 -5.60 4.88
N ALA A 154 21.74 -6.92 4.79
CA ALA A 154 21.71 -7.60 3.49
C ALA A 154 20.54 -7.07 2.66
N GLY A 155 20.79 -6.75 1.39
CA GLY A 155 19.81 -6.16 0.47
C GLY A 155 19.89 -4.65 0.33
N ASP A 156 20.55 -3.95 1.25
CA ASP A 156 20.88 -2.53 1.07
C ASP A 156 21.86 -2.33 -0.09
N ILE A 157 21.88 -1.12 -0.64
CA ILE A 157 22.80 -0.75 -1.71
C ILE A 157 23.99 -0.04 -1.09
N ILE A 158 25.19 -0.57 -1.33
CA ILE A 158 26.45 0.05 -0.94
C ILE A 158 26.96 0.93 -2.08
N PHE A 159 27.43 2.13 -1.76
CA PHE A 159 28.02 3.10 -2.67
C PHE A 159 29.44 3.42 -2.21
N PHE A 160 30.38 3.48 -3.16
CA PHE A 160 31.77 3.86 -2.91
C PHE A 160 32.02 5.25 -3.46
N LEU A 161 32.37 6.20 -2.60
CA LEU A 161 32.60 7.60 -2.94
C LEU A 161 34.07 7.97 -2.81
N GLU A 162 34.54 8.91 -3.64
CA GLU A 162 35.82 9.57 -3.43
C GLU A 162 35.84 10.27 -2.06
N ARG A 163 36.88 10.03 -1.25
CA ARG A 163 36.95 10.60 0.11
C ARG A 163 36.94 12.13 0.05
N GLY A 164 36.03 12.76 0.81
CA GLY A 164 35.85 14.21 0.81
C GLY A 164 35.10 14.76 -0.41
N SER A 165 34.42 13.91 -1.18
CA SER A 165 33.67 14.27 -2.38
C SER A 165 32.30 13.57 -2.41
N SER A 166 31.34 14.14 -3.14
CA SER A 166 30.03 13.51 -3.41
C SER A 166 30.03 12.61 -4.65
N LYS A 167 31.20 12.41 -5.27
CA LYS A 167 31.34 11.62 -6.50
C LYS A 167 31.30 10.14 -6.19
N VAL A 168 30.28 9.45 -6.72
CA VAL A 168 30.13 8.00 -6.63
C VAL A 168 31.02 7.34 -7.69
N VAL A 169 31.80 6.35 -7.29
CA VAL A 169 32.71 5.61 -8.17
C VAL A 169 32.06 4.32 -8.64
N THR A 170 31.38 3.61 -7.75
CA THR A 170 30.62 2.40 -8.06
C THR A 170 29.64 2.08 -6.93
N ALA A 171 28.76 1.11 -7.17
CA ALA A 171 27.76 0.67 -6.21
C ALA A 171 27.49 -0.83 -6.35
N GLY A 172 26.92 -1.45 -5.32
CA GLY A 172 26.54 -2.86 -5.35
C GLY A 172 25.46 -3.21 -4.33
N ILE A 173 25.02 -4.46 -4.33
CA ILE A 173 24.01 -4.97 -3.39
C ILE A 173 24.72 -5.61 -2.20
N TYR A 174 24.61 -5.01 -1.02
CA TYR A 174 25.23 -5.46 0.22
C TYR A 174 24.69 -6.83 0.64
N GLN A 175 25.59 -7.72 1.05
CA GLN A 175 25.30 -9.10 1.45
C GLN A 175 25.37 -9.29 2.97
N GLY A 176 25.79 -8.26 3.71
CA GLY A 176 26.22 -8.40 5.11
C GLY A 176 27.70 -8.76 5.22
N LYS A 177 28.26 -8.60 6.43
CA LYS A 177 29.65 -9.00 6.77
C LYS A 177 30.68 -8.46 5.77
N ASP A 178 30.60 -7.16 5.45
CA ASP A 178 31.51 -6.47 4.54
C ASP A 178 31.49 -6.95 3.08
N GLN A 179 30.57 -7.85 2.71
CA GLN A 179 30.44 -8.37 1.36
C GLN A 179 29.35 -7.68 0.56
N PHE A 180 29.53 -7.60 -0.76
CA PHE A 180 28.54 -7.05 -1.67
C PHE A 180 28.66 -7.66 -3.08
N VAL A 181 27.57 -7.67 -3.84
CA VAL A 181 27.57 -8.10 -5.25
C VAL A 181 27.70 -6.85 -6.12
N ASN A 182 28.66 -6.86 -7.04
CA ASN A 182 29.00 -5.70 -7.86
C ASN A 182 29.41 -6.12 -9.27
N SER A 183 29.02 -5.29 -10.26
CA SER A 183 29.45 -5.38 -11.65
C SER A 183 30.43 -4.24 -12.01
N GLY A 184 31.33 -3.93 -11.08
CA GLY A 184 32.19 -2.74 -11.07
C GLY A 184 33.66 -3.05 -11.39
N TYR A 185 34.56 -2.27 -10.80
CA TYR A 185 35.97 -2.18 -11.21
C TYR A 185 36.76 -3.50 -11.15
N GLY A 186 37.65 -3.69 -12.14
CA GLY A 186 38.66 -4.75 -12.17
C GLY A 186 38.18 -6.17 -12.53
N ALA A 187 36.89 -6.36 -12.81
CA ALA A 187 36.33 -7.65 -13.19
C ALA A 187 35.57 -7.58 -14.54
N GLU A 188 35.70 -8.64 -15.35
CA GLU A 188 34.92 -8.82 -16.60
C GLU A 188 33.52 -9.37 -16.34
N THR A 189 33.24 -9.78 -15.10
CA THR A 189 31.98 -10.38 -14.67
C THR A 189 31.51 -9.79 -13.34
N VAL A 190 30.22 -9.97 -13.04
CA VAL A 190 29.63 -9.70 -11.73
C VAL A 190 30.31 -10.58 -10.68
N GLN A 191 30.72 -10.00 -9.56
CA GLN A 191 31.40 -10.72 -8.48
C GLN A 191 30.85 -10.36 -7.11
N VAL A 192 31.00 -11.30 -6.17
CA VAL A 192 30.95 -10.98 -4.74
C VAL A 192 32.32 -10.39 -4.35
N ARG A 193 32.32 -9.18 -3.79
CA ARG A 193 33.50 -8.43 -3.39
C ARG A 193 33.43 -8.08 -1.90
N SER A 194 34.56 -7.70 -1.32
CA SER A 194 34.67 -7.21 0.05
C SER A 194 35.02 -5.73 0.10
N THR A 195 34.41 -4.97 1.03
CA THR A 195 34.77 -3.56 1.28
C THR A 195 36.22 -3.41 1.73
N THR A 196 36.81 -4.49 2.26
CA THR A 196 38.20 -4.54 2.75
C THR A 196 39.23 -4.81 1.65
N GLU A 197 38.82 -5.08 0.41
CA GLU A 197 39.78 -5.23 -0.69
C GLU A 197 40.53 -3.91 -0.95
N GLU A 198 41.80 -3.99 -1.33
CA GLU A 198 42.69 -2.84 -1.47
C GLU A 198 42.10 -1.73 -2.36
N TYR A 199 41.37 -2.09 -3.41
CA TYR A 199 40.70 -1.12 -4.28
C TYR A 199 39.57 -0.37 -3.55
N PHE A 200 38.67 -1.09 -2.87
CA PHE A 200 37.49 -0.51 -2.24
C PHE A 200 37.82 0.25 -0.96
N ALA A 201 38.83 -0.19 -0.21
CA ALA A 201 39.29 0.44 1.03
C ALA A 201 39.76 1.90 0.85
N LYS A 202 40.11 2.30 -0.38
CA LYS A 202 40.50 3.67 -0.73
C LYS A 202 39.32 4.65 -0.71
N TYR A 203 38.09 4.16 -0.86
CA TYR A 203 36.88 4.97 -0.94
C TYR A 203 36.10 5.02 0.39
N GLN A 204 35.20 5.98 0.51
CA GLN A 204 34.20 6.01 1.57
C GLN A 204 33.02 5.13 1.17
N ALA A 205 32.71 4.10 1.97
CA ALA A 205 31.51 3.29 1.78
C ALA A 205 30.32 3.93 2.50
N LEU A 206 29.22 4.15 1.77
CA LEU A 206 27.94 4.60 2.31
C LEU A 206 26.84 3.64 1.88
N TYR A 207 25.79 3.50 2.68
CA TYR A 207 24.76 2.50 2.46
C TYR A 207 23.39 3.15 2.37
N LYS A 208 22.56 2.64 1.46
CA LYS A 208 21.18 3.08 1.33
C LYS A 208 20.19 1.93 1.23
N THR A 209 19.10 2.08 1.94
CA THR A 209 17.97 1.16 1.90
C THR A 209 16.97 1.56 0.81
N TYR A 210 16.53 0.59 0.00
CA TYR A 210 15.50 0.76 -1.02
C TYR A 210 14.31 -0.14 -0.73
N THR A 211 13.20 0.49 -0.37
CA THR A 211 11.94 -0.19 -0.07
C THR A 211 10.99 -0.12 -1.26
N PRO A 212 9.97 -0.99 -1.34
CA PRO A 212 8.88 -0.81 -2.28
C PRO A 212 8.23 0.55 -2.02
N LYS A 213 8.47 1.49 -2.93
CA LYS A 213 7.85 2.82 -2.95
C LYS A 213 8.13 3.74 -1.74
N GLY A 214 8.76 3.31 -0.65
CA GLY A 214 8.79 4.15 0.55
C GLY A 214 7.42 4.19 1.24
N GLU A 215 6.59 3.20 1.00
CA GLU A 215 5.36 2.99 1.74
C GLU A 215 5.58 1.88 2.75
N HIS A 216 5.04 2.06 3.94
CA HIS A 216 5.01 1.09 5.01
C HIS A 216 3.55 0.88 5.40
N ILE A 217 3.13 -0.37 5.51
CA ILE A 217 1.78 -0.68 5.96
C ILE A 217 1.90 -1.12 7.41
N VAL A 218 1.24 -0.38 8.29
CA VAL A 218 1.33 -0.60 9.74
C VAL A 218 0.86 -2.01 10.07
N GLN A 219 1.70 -2.76 10.77
CA GLN A 219 1.41 -4.10 11.29
C GLN A 219 0.85 -4.01 12.71
N ASN A 220 0.26 -5.10 13.18
CA ASN A 220 -0.29 -5.17 14.53
C ASN A 220 0.78 -4.85 15.60
N GLY A 221 0.46 -3.90 16.49
CA GLY A 221 1.34 -3.47 17.59
C GLY A 221 2.51 -2.56 17.17
N GLU A 222 2.64 -2.19 15.90
CA GLU A 222 3.66 -1.22 15.49
C GLU A 222 3.33 0.20 15.98
N THR A 223 4.37 0.94 16.32
CA THR A 223 4.29 2.33 16.75
C THR A 223 5.09 3.21 15.80
N LEU A 224 4.83 4.53 15.81
CA LEU A 224 5.67 5.47 15.08
C LEU A 224 7.15 5.35 15.47
N ASN A 225 7.43 5.02 16.74
CA ASN A 225 8.80 4.81 17.21
C ASN A 225 9.43 3.55 16.59
N SER A 226 8.73 2.40 16.59
CA SER A 226 9.27 1.18 15.98
C SER A 226 9.49 1.34 14.48
N ILE A 227 8.58 2.01 13.78
CA ILE A 227 8.70 2.30 12.34
C ILE A 227 9.84 3.30 12.09
N SER A 228 9.94 4.36 12.89
CA SER A 228 11.02 5.35 12.83
C SER A 228 12.40 4.68 12.95
N VAL A 229 12.57 3.80 13.93
CA VAL A 229 13.79 3.01 14.11
C VAL A 229 14.03 2.05 12.95
N ASN A 230 12.99 1.38 12.45
CA ASN A 230 13.14 0.40 11.37
C ASN A 230 13.59 1.03 10.05
N TYR A 231 13.11 2.24 9.74
CA TYR A 231 13.38 2.93 8.47
C TYR A 231 14.43 4.05 8.59
N GLY A 232 14.97 4.33 9.78
CA GLY A 232 15.97 5.39 9.98
C GLY A 232 15.44 6.80 9.72
N ILE A 233 14.13 7.02 9.87
CA ILE A 233 13.44 8.29 9.57
C ILE A 233 12.82 8.85 10.85
N SER A 234 12.93 10.16 11.10
CA SER A 234 12.41 10.74 12.34
C SER A 234 10.88 10.63 12.43
N ILE A 235 10.34 10.41 13.64
CA ILE A 235 8.89 10.44 13.90
C ILE A 235 8.26 11.74 13.37
N LYS A 236 8.93 12.88 13.57
CA LYS A 236 8.50 14.19 13.06
C LYS A 236 8.33 14.18 11.53
N THR A 237 9.25 13.54 10.81
CA THR A 237 9.17 13.40 9.36
C THR A 237 8.01 12.49 8.94
N ILE A 238 7.84 11.34 9.58
CA ILE A 238 6.72 10.41 9.30
C ILE A 238 5.39 11.14 9.49
N LYS A 239 5.20 11.81 10.64
CA LYS A 239 3.95 12.54 10.94
C LYS A 239 3.67 13.64 9.91
N LYS A 240 4.68 14.47 9.63
CA LYS A 240 4.55 15.58 8.66
C LYS A 240 4.22 15.07 7.26
N ARG A 241 4.81 13.95 6.84
CA ARG A 241 4.63 13.39 5.49
C ARG A 241 3.22 12.82 5.28
N ASN A 242 2.69 12.20 6.32
CA ASN A 242 1.43 11.47 6.29
C ASN A 242 0.25 12.27 6.84
N ALA A 243 0.48 13.54 7.21
CA ALA A 243 -0.48 14.38 7.92
C ALA A 243 -1.15 13.63 9.10
N LEU A 244 -0.34 12.92 9.89
CA LEU A 244 -0.89 12.16 11.01
C LEU A 244 -1.35 13.15 12.09
N PRO A 245 -2.63 13.10 12.50
CA PRO A 245 -3.16 14.03 13.48
C PRO A 245 -2.67 13.71 14.89
N THR A 246 -2.34 12.44 15.15
CA THR A 246 -1.85 11.93 16.43
C THR A 246 -0.66 10.98 16.22
N ASP A 247 -0.16 10.39 17.31
CA ASP A 247 0.85 9.32 17.24
C ASP A 247 0.23 7.93 17.06
N SER A 248 -1.10 7.84 17.13
CA SER A 248 -1.85 6.60 16.96
C SER A 248 -1.79 6.14 15.51
N LEU A 249 -1.52 4.85 15.31
CA LEU A 249 -1.49 4.21 14.02
C LEU A 249 -2.53 3.12 13.95
N MET A 250 -3.16 2.98 12.80
CA MET A 250 -4.12 1.90 12.54
C MET A 250 -3.41 0.76 11.81
N GLN A 251 -3.63 -0.48 12.22
CA GLN A 251 -3.17 -1.64 11.44
C GLN A 251 -3.72 -1.53 10.00
N GLY A 252 -2.89 -1.80 9.00
CA GLY A 252 -3.25 -1.66 7.59
C GLY A 252 -3.11 -0.24 7.03
N GLN A 253 -2.84 0.77 7.88
CA GLN A 253 -2.62 2.14 7.42
C GLN A 253 -1.32 2.25 6.61
N TYR A 254 -1.39 2.96 5.48
CA TYR A 254 -0.24 3.25 4.64
C TYR A 254 0.50 4.48 5.14
N LEU A 255 1.79 4.35 5.41
CA LEU A 255 2.69 5.44 5.79
C LEU A 255 3.77 5.62 4.74
N GLN A 256 3.93 6.85 4.27
CA GLN A 256 5.06 7.33 3.52
C GLN A 256 6.27 7.51 4.45
N VAL A 257 7.33 6.72 4.24
CA VAL A 257 8.54 6.65 5.08
C VAL A 257 9.83 7.02 4.34
N TYR A 258 9.73 7.80 3.26
CA TYR A 258 10.85 8.26 2.40
C TYR A 258 10.94 9.80 2.37
N SER A 259 12.02 10.30 1.76
CA SER A 259 12.41 11.72 1.79
C SER A 259 11.58 12.62 0.87
N ASN A 260 11.11 12.12 -0.28
CA ASN A 260 10.31 12.88 -1.26
C ASN A 260 8.81 12.58 -1.13
N ALA A 261 7.96 13.12 -2.00
CA ALA A 261 6.55 12.72 -2.15
C ALA A 261 6.38 11.87 -3.42
N LEU A 262 5.70 10.73 -3.33
CA LEU A 262 5.41 9.73 -4.36
C LEU A 262 4.19 10.14 -5.18
N TYR A 263 3.38 11.03 -4.62
CA TYR A 263 2.09 11.42 -5.17
C TYR A 263 1.90 12.94 -5.09
N PRO A 264 2.57 13.72 -5.96
CA PRO A 264 2.50 15.17 -5.98
C PRO A 264 1.25 15.71 -6.71
N PHE A 265 0.20 14.90 -6.94
CA PHE A 265 -0.94 15.33 -7.76
C PHE A 265 -1.62 16.60 -7.23
N TYR A 266 -1.58 16.80 -5.91
CA TYR A 266 -2.09 18.00 -5.25
C TYR A 266 -0.99 19.03 -4.92
N GLU A 267 0.30 18.68 -4.94
CA GLU A 267 1.38 19.61 -4.54
C GLU A 267 1.52 20.81 -5.50
N ASN A 268 1.07 20.68 -6.75
CA ASN A 268 1.08 21.76 -7.74
C ASN A 268 -0.30 22.43 -7.94
N GLN A 269 -1.31 22.01 -7.18
CA GLN A 269 -2.70 22.45 -7.35
C GLN A 269 -3.06 23.43 -6.25
N GLU A 270 -3.83 24.47 -6.53
CA GLU A 270 -4.28 25.38 -5.49
C GLU A 270 -5.16 24.64 -4.47
N ALA A 271 -4.90 24.84 -3.17
CA ALA A 271 -5.72 24.30 -2.08
C ALA A 271 -7.05 25.05 -1.96
N SER A 272 -8.12 24.32 -1.66
CA SER A 272 -9.44 24.92 -1.39
C SER A 272 -9.49 25.61 -0.01
N TYR A 273 -8.74 25.12 0.97
CA TYR A 273 -8.69 25.63 2.35
C TYR A 273 -7.38 25.23 3.04
N ASP A 274 -7.06 25.86 4.18
CA ASP A 274 -5.77 25.72 4.90
C ASP A 274 -5.33 24.27 5.14
N LYS A 275 -6.26 23.39 5.50
CA LYS A 275 -6.00 21.97 5.79
C LYS A 275 -6.20 21.02 4.60
N ALA A 276 -6.51 21.50 3.41
CA ALA A 276 -6.89 20.65 2.28
C ALA A 276 -5.84 19.59 1.94
N TYR A 277 -4.55 19.96 1.91
CA TYR A 277 -3.49 18.99 1.64
C TYR A 277 -3.29 17.99 2.77
N ASP A 278 -3.55 18.37 4.01
CA ASP A 278 -3.40 17.46 5.16
C ASP A 278 -4.55 16.46 5.19
N VAL A 279 -5.77 16.90 4.88
CA VAL A 279 -6.92 16.03 4.58
C VAL A 279 -6.59 15.05 3.47
N ILE A 280 -6.07 15.54 2.34
CA ILE A 280 -5.71 14.67 1.22
C ILE A 280 -4.62 13.67 1.64
N LYS A 281 -3.49 14.12 2.21
CA LYS A 281 -2.39 13.24 2.65
C LYS A 281 -2.89 12.16 3.61
N TYR A 282 -3.72 12.52 4.58
CA TYR A 282 -4.28 11.55 5.51
C TYR A 282 -5.21 10.56 4.81
N ALA A 283 -6.08 11.03 3.92
CA ALA A 283 -6.94 10.19 3.09
C ALA A 283 -6.15 9.15 2.28
N TYR A 284 -4.98 9.52 1.75
CA TYR A 284 -4.07 8.60 1.06
C TYR A 284 -3.55 7.47 1.95
N THR A 285 -3.37 7.71 3.25
CA THR A 285 -2.95 6.68 4.21
C THR A 285 -4.01 5.60 4.41
N LEU A 286 -5.27 5.91 4.06
CA LEU A 286 -6.41 5.01 4.22
C LEU A 286 -6.69 4.16 2.98
N ARG A 287 -5.89 4.25 1.91
CA ARG A 287 -6.10 3.45 0.70
C ARG A 287 -6.18 1.96 1.05
N GLY A 288 -7.09 1.26 0.39
CA GLY A 288 -7.30 -0.17 0.60
C GLY A 288 -8.19 -0.54 1.81
N PHE A 289 -8.53 0.38 2.72
CA PHE A 289 -9.57 0.12 3.72
C PHE A 289 -10.92 -0.10 3.02
N THR A 290 -11.68 -1.09 3.49
CA THR A 290 -12.87 -1.60 2.80
C THR A 290 -14.03 -0.60 2.83
N TYR A 291 -14.92 -0.72 1.85
CA TYR A 291 -16.20 -0.03 1.86
C TYR A 291 -17.25 -0.85 2.62
N VAL A 292 -17.95 -0.21 3.57
CA VAL A 292 -19.13 -0.77 4.22
C VAL A 292 -20.20 0.32 4.31
N PHE A 293 -21.38 0.05 3.75
CA PHE A 293 -22.47 1.01 3.69
C PHE A 293 -22.92 1.45 5.10
N GLY A 294 -23.03 2.76 5.33
CA GLY A 294 -23.44 3.33 6.62
C GLY A 294 -22.31 3.54 7.63
N GLU A 295 -21.15 2.92 7.42
CA GLU A 295 -20.03 2.94 8.37
C GLU A 295 -19.06 4.10 8.10
N ASP A 296 -18.32 4.48 9.15
CA ASP A 296 -17.28 5.51 9.11
C ASP A 296 -15.99 5.14 9.87
N ASP A 297 -15.87 3.90 10.35
CA ASP A 297 -14.68 3.40 11.04
C ASP A 297 -13.81 2.58 10.08
N PRO A 298 -12.57 2.99 9.75
CA PRO A 298 -11.71 2.26 8.81
C PRO A 298 -11.44 0.80 9.21
N MET A 299 -11.50 0.44 10.50
CA MET A 299 -11.32 -0.95 10.95
C MET A 299 -12.52 -1.84 10.62
N ILE A 300 -13.71 -1.26 10.43
CA ILE A 300 -14.92 -1.98 10.00
C ILE A 300 -15.07 -1.83 8.47
N GLY A 301 -14.95 -0.59 8.01
CA GLY A 301 -15.07 -0.12 6.64
C GLY A 301 -15.76 1.24 6.61
N MET A 302 -15.72 1.93 5.46
CA MET A 302 -16.29 3.27 5.33
C MET A 302 -17.10 3.40 4.05
N ASP A 303 -18.34 3.91 4.16
CA ASP A 303 -19.06 4.38 2.98
C ASP A 303 -18.42 5.67 2.42
N CYS A 304 -18.93 6.18 1.30
CA CYS A 304 -18.34 7.37 0.67
C CYS A 304 -18.42 8.60 1.56
N SER A 305 -19.53 8.79 2.26
CA SER A 305 -19.76 9.91 3.16
C SER A 305 -19.11 9.74 4.55
N GLY A 306 -18.99 8.50 5.02
CA GLY A 306 -18.26 8.11 6.22
C GLY A 306 -16.76 8.34 6.06
N PHE A 307 -16.21 8.03 4.88
CA PHE A 307 -14.83 8.37 4.54
C PHE A 307 -14.56 9.87 4.58
N ILE A 308 -15.44 10.71 4.01
CA ILE A 308 -15.32 12.17 4.11
C ILE A 308 -15.35 12.62 5.57
N TYR A 309 -16.33 12.14 6.33
CA TYR A 309 -16.49 12.48 7.74
C TYR A 309 -15.24 12.11 8.55
N TRP A 310 -14.74 10.88 8.40
CA TRP A 310 -13.58 10.38 9.12
C TRP A 310 -12.33 11.21 8.85
N VAL A 311 -11.95 11.39 7.58
CA VAL A 311 -10.73 12.10 7.21
C VAL A 311 -10.77 13.55 7.71
N MET A 312 -11.90 14.24 7.54
CA MET A 312 -12.05 15.62 7.99
C MET A 312 -11.99 15.73 9.51
N LYS A 313 -12.71 14.85 10.24
CA LYS A 313 -12.70 14.82 11.70
C LYS A 313 -11.29 14.55 12.25
N GLU A 314 -10.59 13.57 11.70
CA GLU A 314 -9.22 13.23 12.11
C GLU A 314 -8.25 14.39 11.88
N GLN A 315 -8.43 15.16 10.81
CA GLN A 315 -7.66 16.40 10.61
C GLN A 315 -8.17 17.59 11.43
N GLY A 316 -9.07 17.38 12.38
CA GLY A 316 -9.56 18.39 13.31
C GLY A 316 -10.48 19.42 12.67
N LEU A 317 -11.23 19.02 11.63
CA LEU A 317 -12.30 19.82 11.04
C LEU A 317 -13.64 19.47 11.67
N SER A 318 -14.45 20.48 11.96
CA SER A 318 -15.78 20.31 12.57
C SER A 318 -16.82 19.97 11.49
N VAL A 319 -16.96 18.68 11.18
CA VAL A 319 -17.96 18.19 10.24
C VAL A 319 -18.99 17.31 10.95
N LYS A 320 -20.26 17.38 10.50
CA LYS A 320 -21.31 16.48 10.97
C LYS A 320 -21.39 15.26 10.06
N ARG A 321 -21.57 14.07 10.64
CA ARG A 321 -21.88 12.86 9.88
C ARG A 321 -23.19 13.08 9.11
N GLY A 322 -23.15 12.86 7.80
CA GLY A 322 -24.29 12.96 6.89
C GLY A 322 -24.08 12.06 5.68
N SER A 323 -25.06 12.01 4.79
CA SER A 323 -24.99 11.34 3.49
C SER A 323 -24.29 12.20 2.43
N ALA A 324 -24.01 11.61 1.26
CA ALA A 324 -23.54 12.38 0.10
C ALA A 324 -24.50 13.51 -0.29
N GLU A 325 -25.81 13.29 -0.13
CA GLU A 325 -26.87 14.26 -0.43
C GLU A 325 -26.92 15.41 0.59
N ASP A 326 -26.64 15.12 1.87
CA ASP A 326 -26.54 16.14 2.91
C ASP A 326 -25.37 17.08 2.63
N TYR A 327 -24.17 16.53 2.35
CA TYR A 327 -23.01 17.34 1.98
C TYR A 327 -23.24 18.14 0.70
N PHE A 328 -23.86 17.52 -0.31
CA PHE A 328 -24.23 18.23 -1.54
C PHE A 328 -25.17 19.40 -1.26
N SER A 329 -26.16 19.23 -0.38
CA SER A 329 -27.12 20.29 -0.04
C SER A 329 -26.46 21.45 0.69
N LEU A 330 -25.54 21.15 1.62
CA LEU A 330 -24.83 22.15 2.43
C LEU A 330 -23.81 22.98 1.63
N LEU A 331 -23.19 22.37 0.61
CA LEU A 331 -22.05 22.99 -0.07
C LEU A 331 -22.43 23.93 -1.21
N PRO A 332 -21.79 25.11 -1.34
CA PRO A 332 -21.87 25.93 -2.53
C PRO A 332 -21.30 25.19 -3.75
N LYS A 333 -22.02 25.23 -4.86
CA LYS A 333 -21.67 24.50 -6.08
C LYS A 333 -20.73 25.35 -6.93
N ILE A 334 -19.65 24.74 -7.41
CA ILE A 334 -18.58 25.45 -8.14
C ILE A 334 -18.26 24.76 -9.48
N LYS A 335 -17.67 25.52 -10.40
CA LYS A 335 -17.24 25.02 -11.72
C LYS A 335 -15.74 24.76 -11.81
N ASN A 336 -14.94 25.45 -10.99
CA ASN A 336 -13.48 25.36 -10.99
C ASN A 336 -13.03 24.84 -9.62
N PRO A 337 -13.02 23.51 -9.42
CA PRO A 337 -12.64 22.92 -8.14
C PRO A 337 -11.15 23.12 -7.85
N LYS A 338 -10.84 23.24 -6.57
CA LYS A 338 -9.48 23.24 -6.02
C LYS A 338 -9.23 21.94 -5.26
N ALA A 339 -7.96 21.60 -5.03
CA ALA A 339 -7.62 20.41 -4.26
C ALA A 339 -8.26 20.48 -2.87
N GLY A 340 -8.98 19.42 -2.49
CA GLY A 340 -9.69 19.32 -1.22
C GLY A 340 -11.19 19.60 -1.31
N ASP A 341 -11.69 20.15 -2.43
CA ASP A 341 -13.14 20.26 -2.68
C ASP A 341 -13.79 18.89 -2.83
N LEU A 342 -15.11 18.82 -2.65
CA LEU A 342 -15.85 17.57 -2.86
C LEU A 342 -16.35 17.47 -4.30
N VAL A 343 -16.34 16.24 -4.83
CA VAL A 343 -16.98 15.90 -6.10
C VAL A 343 -18.15 14.96 -5.84
N PHE A 344 -19.28 15.26 -6.48
CA PHE A 344 -20.55 14.55 -6.29
C PHE A 344 -20.97 13.81 -7.56
N PHE A 345 -21.59 12.65 -7.35
CA PHE A 345 -22.15 11.83 -8.41
C PHE A 345 -23.58 11.40 -8.08
N ARG A 346 -24.37 11.21 -9.13
CA ARG A 346 -25.76 10.78 -9.07
C ARG A 346 -25.92 9.34 -9.55
N ASP A 347 -27.00 8.70 -9.13
CA ASP A 347 -27.45 7.39 -9.65
C ASP A 347 -26.34 6.30 -9.68
N THR A 348 -25.44 6.31 -8.69
CA THR A 348 -24.41 5.28 -8.52
C THR A 348 -25.03 4.08 -7.79
N GLY A 349 -25.66 3.19 -8.55
CA GLY A 349 -26.36 2.01 -8.04
C GLY A 349 -27.85 2.04 -8.34
N THR A 350 -28.69 1.65 -7.38
CA THR A 350 -30.15 1.53 -7.56
C THR A 350 -30.95 2.73 -7.05
N ARG A 351 -30.33 3.63 -6.26
CA ARG A 351 -30.96 4.84 -5.73
C ARG A 351 -30.81 5.99 -6.72
N LEU A 352 -31.87 6.79 -6.87
CA LEU A 352 -31.86 8.01 -7.69
C LEU A 352 -31.36 9.21 -6.88
N GLY A 353 -30.75 10.19 -7.57
CA GLY A 353 -30.24 11.42 -6.97
C GLY A 353 -28.76 11.33 -6.55
N VAL A 354 -28.29 12.30 -5.76
CA VAL A 354 -26.89 12.35 -5.31
C VAL A 354 -26.61 11.20 -4.37
N THR A 355 -25.74 10.29 -4.82
CA THR A 355 -25.51 8.97 -4.22
C THR A 355 -24.06 8.73 -3.87
N HIS A 356 -23.13 9.50 -4.44
CA HIS A 356 -21.70 9.34 -4.17
C HIS A 356 -20.98 10.67 -3.95
N VAL A 357 -19.90 10.60 -3.19
CA VAL A 357 -19.01 11.74 -2.92
C VAL A 357 -17.55 11.29 -2.85
N GLY A 358 -16.62 12.17 -3.20
CA GLY A 358 -15.18 11.99 -3.03
C GLY A 358 -14.45 13.32 -2.85
N ILE A 359 -13.17 13.26 -2.49
CA ILE A 359 -12.30 14.44 -2.31
C ILE A 359 -11.52 14.67 -3.61
N TYR A 360 -11.68 15.82 -4.23
CA TYR A 360 -10.97 16.22 -5.44
C TYR A 360 -9.48 16.45 -5.16
N LEU A 361 -8.64 15.89 -6.01
CA LEU A 361 -7.18 15.90 -5.88
C LEU A 361 -6.49 16.85 -6.86
N GLY A 362 -7.23 17.39 -7.84
CA GLY A 362 -6.67 18.05 -9.03
C GLY A 362 -6.57 17.13 -10.24
N ASP A 363 -6.39 17.73 -11.42
CA ASP A 363 -6.18 17.04 -12.70
C ASP A 363 -7.20 15.92 -13.00
N GLY A 364 -8.47 16.18 -12.68
CA GLY A 364 -9.55 15.23 -12.92
C GLY A 364 -9.56 14.02 -11.98
N ARG A 365 -8.73 13.99 -10.94
CA ARG A 365 -8.64 12.86 -10.01
C ARG A 365 -9.34 13.16 -8.69
N PHE A 366 -9.82 12.11 -8.04
CA PHE A 366 -10.44 12.21 -6.73
C PHE A 366 -10.22 10.92 -5.94
N ILE A 367 -10.14 11.02 -4.62
CA ILE A 367 -10.10 9.87 -3.71
C ILE A 367 -11.50 9.64 -3.13
N ASN A 368 -11.96 8.39 -3.15
CA ASN A 368 -13.27 7.98 -2.68
C ASN A 368 -13.23 6.54 -2.15
N THR A 369 -14.37 6.06 -1.66
CA THR A 369 -14.58 4.64 -1.37
C THR A 369 -15.57 4.02 -2.35
N THR A 370 -15.40 2.77 -2.76
CA THR A 370 -16.43 2.00 -3.50
C THR A 370 -16.48 0.57 -3.00
N GLU A 371 -17.63 -0.11 -3.17
CA GLU A 371 -17.84 -1.51 -2.77
C GLU A 371 -16.72 -2.45 -3.24
N LYS A 372 -16.20 -2.27 -4.45
CA LYS A 372 -15.20 -3.17 -5.04
C LYS A 372 -13.77 -2.88 -4.61
N ALA A 373 -13.43 -1.62 -4.36
CA ALA A 373 -12.04 -1.19 -4.23
C ALA A 373 -11.72 -0.59 -2.85
N GLY A 374 -12.70 -0.43 -1.96
CA GLY A 374 -12.51 0.29 -0.71
C GLY A 374 -12.07 1.72 -1.00
N VAL A 375 -11.20 2.29 -0.17
CA VAL A 375 -10.58 3.60 -0.42
C VAL A 375 -9.59 3.52 -1.59
N HIS A 376 -9.84 4.28 -2.65
CA HIS A 376 -9.00 4.31 -3.85
C HIS A 376 -9.14 5.65 -4.59
N ILE A 377 -8.31 5.83 -5.62
CA ILE A 377 -8.33 7.01 -6.47
C ILE A 377 -9.01 6.66 -7.78
N SER A 378 -9.90 7.54 -8.21
CA SER A 378 -10.64 7.45 -9.45
C SER A 378 -10.34 8.66 -10.35
N ASN A 379 -10.64 8.53 -11.64
CA ASN A 379 -10.53 9.59 -12.64
C ASN A 379 -11.94 9.96 -13.13
N LEU A 380 -12.25 11.25 -13.13
CA LEU A 380 -13.51 11.82 -13.62
C LEU A 380 -13.74 11.54 -15.12
N GLU A 381 -12.67 11.34 -15.89
CA GLU A 381 -12.74 11.05 -17.32
C GLU A 381 -13.09 9.57 -17.62
N SER A 382 -13.12 8.70 -16.62
CA SER A 382 -13.59 7.32 -16.84
C SER A 382 -15.08 7.31 -17.20
N ASP A 383 -15.48 6.47 -18.16
CA ASP A 383 -16.85 6.40 -18.68
C ASP A 383 -17.91 6.40 -17.57
N TYR A 384 -17.70 5.57 -16.54
CA TYR A 384 -18.61 5.47 -15.40
C TYR A 384 -18.76 6.80 -14.64
N PHE A 385 -17.65 7.43 -14.24
CA PHE A 385 -17.72 8.66 -13.45
C PHE A 385 -18.07 9.89 -14.30
N ALA A 386 -17.72 9.90 -15.58
CA ALA A 386 -18.13 10.93 -16.52
C ALA A 386 -19.65 10.94 -16.72
N GLU A 387 -20.28 9.77 -16.86
CA GLU A 387 -21.74 9.66 -16.98
C GLU A 387 -22.47 10.09 -15.71
N LYS A 388 -21.93 9.73 -14.53
CA LYS A 388 -22.58 9.93 -13.23
C LYS A 388 -22.28 11.27 -12.57
N PHE A 389 -21.43 12.10 -13.16
CA PHE A 389 -21.01 13.38 -12.58
C PHE A 389 -22.23 14.31 -12.30
N GLU A 390 -22.26 14.88 -11.10
CA GLU A 390 -23.25 15.88 -10.71
C GLU A 390 -22.63 17.28 -10.68
N SER A 391 -21.70 17.51 -9.74
CA SER A 391 -21.09 18.82 -9.50
C SER A 391 -19.88 18.73 -8.56
N PHE A 392 -19.19 19.86 -8.40
CA PHE A 392 -18.23 20.08 -7.31
C PHE A 392 -18.84 20.95 -6.22
N GLY A 393 -18.40 20.77 -4.96
CA GLY A 393 -18.81 21.58 -3.81
C GLY A 393 -17.62 22.13 -3.02
N GLN A 394 -17.68 23.42 -2.66
CA GLN A 394 -16.58 24.14 -2.02
C GLN A 394 -16.52 23.94 -0.50
N VAL A 395 -15.51 23.20 -0.01
CA VAL A 395 -15.42 22.76 1.40
C VAL A 395 -15.21 23.88 2.41
N GLU A 396 -14.65 25.02 2.00
CA GLU A 396 -14.38 26.17 2.88
C GLU A 396 -15.58 26.55 3.79
N ASN A 397 -16.81 26.38 3.30
CA ASN A 397 -18.04 26.73 4.01
C ASN A 397 -18.60 25.64 4.94
N LEU A 398 -18.05 24.42 4.93
CA LEU A 398 -18.44 23.35 5.87
C LEU A 398 -17.80 23.51 7.25
N MET A 399 -16.82 24.41 7.39
CA MET A 399 -15.91 24.46 8.54
C MET A 399 -16.24 25.58 9.55
N ASN A 400 -17.33 26.34 9.32
CA ASN A 400 -17.76 27.47 10.16
C ASN A 400 -18.96 27.11 11.05
#